data_AF-A0A945IRN1-F1
#
_entry.id   AF-A0A945IRN1-F1
#
_cell.length_a   1.000
_cell.length_b   1.000
_cell.length_c   1.000
_cell.angle_alpha   90.00
_cell.angle_beta   90.00
_cell.angle_gamma   90.00
#
_symmetry.space_group_name_H-M   'P 1'
#
loop_
_entity.id
_entity.type
_entity.pdbx_description
1 polymer ?
#
loop_
_entity_poly.entity_id
_entity_poly.type
_entity_poly.pdbx_seq_one_letter_code
_entity_poly.pdbx_strand_id
1 'polypeptide(L)'
;MIIRRHTSARSRLATGAAAIALVASACGGDSSGGGTAASWCDFVTESDVVDEIFDSLGVDPAETESGLKRVEEFVKRLPNEAPPEIAEDATTIADGAQLLIDAFASADFDIADADLSFMSDSELEANLDAAGERIDVYTQSECGRPFGEDDSAGSDPDPSEDGGSDSDFDPAGGTLRDQLIAQFESIGLTNEESSCIAANLDFSDPAVQSGDVAAMLDVFGECGIGLDRLAELGS
;
A
#
# COMPACT_ATOMS: atom_id res chain seq x y z
N MET A 1 13.98 -20.95 -45.24
CA MET A 1 13.82 -19.79 -46.13
C MET A 1 12.51 -19.14 -45.67
N ILE A 2 12.47 -18.01 -44.95
CA ILE A 2 13.13 -16.72 -45.16
C ILE A 2 13.54 -16.13 -43.80
N ILE A 3 14.79 -15.70 -43.73
CA ILE A 3 15.39 -14.89 -42.66
C ILE A 3 15.11 -13.42 -43.02
N ARG A 4 14.66 -12.60 -42.07
CA ARG A 4 14.84 -11.15 -42.14
C ARG A 4 15.48 -10.65 -40.85
N ARG A 5 16.80 -10.48 -40.93
CA ARG A 5 17.59 -9.55 -40.10
C ARG A 5 17.62 -8.18 -40.78
N HIS A 6 18.07 -7.19 -40.01
CA HIS A 6 18.42 -5.80 -40.33
C HIS A 6 17.27 -4.80 -40.07
N THR A 7 17.47 -3.69 -39.35
CA THR A 7 18.72 -2.92 -39.19
C THR A 7 18.67 -2.05 -37.93
N SER A 8 19.74 -2.11 -37.15
CA SER A 8 20.14 -1.10 -36.18
C SER A 8 20.31 0.25 -36.87
N ALA A 9 19.74 1.32 -36.31
CA ALA A 9 20.01 2.69 -36.71
C ALA A 9 20.48 3.50 -35.49
N ARG A 10 21.76 3.36 -35.17
CA ARG A 10 22.55 4.43 -34.52
C ARG A 10 22.68 5.59 -35.50
N SER A 11 22.24 6.80 -35.13
CA SER A 11 22.63 8.11 -35.70
C SER A 11 21.59 9.17 -35.25
N ARG A 12 21.91 10.34 -34.69
CA ARG A 12 23.17 11.08 -34.52
C ARG A 12 23.05 11.99 -33.30
N LEU A 13 24.19 12.19 -32.65
CA LEU A 13 24.54 13.36 -31.85
C LEU A 13 24.04 14.64 -32.53
N ALA A 14 23.23 15.41 -31.82
CA ALA A 14 23.08 16.85 -32.03
C ALA A 14 23.55 17.54 -30.76
N THR A 15 24.80 17.99 -30.81
CA THR A 15 25.45 18.89 -29.87
C THR A 15 24.61 20.15 -29.73
N GLY A 16 24.00 20.34 -28.56
CA GLY A 16 23.35 21.58 -28.15
C GLY A 16 23.94 22.03 -26.83
N ALA A 17 25.08 22.73 -26.89
CA ALA A 17 25.64 23.41 -25.74
C ALA A 17 24.71 24.57 -25.33
N ALA A 18 23.85 24.34 -24.35
CA ALA A 18 23.24 25.42 -23.59
C ALA A 18 24.19 25.73 -22.43
N ALA A 19 24.99 26.79 -22.59
CA ALA A 19 25.81 27.34 -21.53
C ALA A 19 24.88 27.80 -20.40
N ILE A 20 24.89 27.09 -19.26
CA ILE A 20 24.25 27.57 -18.05
C ILE A 20 25.09 28.76 -17.57
N ALA A 21 24.55 29.95 -17.78
CA ALA A 21 25.10 31.18 -17.26
C ALA A 21 25.02 31.13 -15.72
N LEU A 22 26.18 30.98 -15.08
CA LEU A 22 26.34 31.32 -13.67
C LEU A 22 26.13 32.81 -13.49
N VAL A 23 24.87 33.22 -13.24
CA VAL A 23 24.55 34.52 -12.67
C VAL A 23 24.26 34.30 -11.20
N ALA A 24 25.32 34.34 -10.41
CA ALA A 24 25.21 34.67 -9.00
C ALA A 24 24.99 36.19 -8.89
N SER A 25 23.80 36.62 -8.49
CA SER A 25 23.61 37.53 -7.34
C SER A 25 22.19 38.09 -7.26
N ALA A 26 21.62 37.94 -6.06
CA ALA A 26 20.94 39.00 -5.28
C ALA A 26 19.45 38.77 -4.95
N CYS A 27 19.23 38.46 -3.66
CA CYS A 27 18.18 39.00 -2.77
C CYS A 27 16.71 38.78 -3.18
N GLY A 28 16.15 37.67 -2.68
CA GLY A 28 14.72 37.44 -2.56
C GLY A 28 14.55 36.14 -1.78
N GLY A 29 14.48 36.23 -0.46
CA GLY A 29 14.21 35.07 0.38
C GLY A 29 12.81 34.58 0.09
N ASP A 30 12.71 33.59 -0.79
CA ASP A 30 11.56 32.72 -0.91
C ASP A 30 12.05 31.34 -0.50
N SER A 31 11.72 30.96 0.73
CA SER A 31 11.93 29.61 1.23
C SER A 31 11.03 28.65 0.46
N SER A 32 11.32 28.40 -0.81
CA SER A 32 10.83 27.22 -1.51
C SER A 32 11.68 26.05 -1.01
N GLY A 33 11.26 25.50 0.12
CA GLY A 33 11.91 24.36 0.78
C GLY A 33 11.68 23.06 0.02
N GLY A 34 12.09 23.01 -1.24
CA GLY A 34 12.16 21.80 -2.03
C GLY A 34 13.59 21.29 -2.10
N GLY A 35 13.73 19.98 -2.27
CA GLY A 35 15.02 19.31 -2.43
C GLY A 35 15.66 19.61 -3.80
N THR A 36 16.77 18.94 -4.06
CA THR A 36 17.51 19.01 -5.34
C THR A 36 17.47 17.64 -6.01
N ALA A 37 17.72 17.58 -7.32
CA ALA A 37 17.86 16.30 -8.01
C ALA A 37 18.91 15.37 -7.36
N ALA A 38 20.01 15.93 -6.82
CA ALA A 38 21.03 15.16 -6.13
C ALA A 38 20.53 14.59 -4.78
N SER A 39 19.88 15.41 -3.94
CA SER A 39 19.32 14.93 -2.67
C SER A 39 18.18 13.95 -2.88
N TRP A 40 17.41 14.12 -3.96
CA TRP A 40 16.40 13.16 -4.40
C TRP A 40 17.00 11.81 -4.75
N CYS A 41 18.05 11.77 -5.58
CA CYS A 41 18.69 10.49 -5.93
C CYS A 41 19.35 9.80 -4.72
N ASP A 42 19.89 10.57 -3.77
CA ASP A 42 20.39 10.03 -2.50
C ASP A 42 19.22 9.43 -1.68
N PHE A 43 18.08 10.13 -1.60
CA PHE A 43 16.88 9.66 -0.90
C PHE A 43 16.28 8.39 -1.52
N VAL A 44 16.19 8.30 -2.85
CA VAL A 44 15.72 7.10 -3.57
C VAL A 44 16.65 5.90 -3.36
N THR A 45 17.92 6.13 -3.03
CA THR A 45 18.83 5.02 -2.66
C THR A 45 18.58 4.55 -1.22
N GLU A 46 18.05 5.41 -0.36
CA GLU A 46 17.64 5.07 1.01
C GLU A 46 16.28 4.37 1.04
N SER A 47 15.42 4.59 0.03
CA SER A 47 14.06 4.03 -0.02
C SER A 47 14.00 2.52 -0.17
N ASP A 48 15.09 1.87 -0.61
CA ASP A 48 15.22 0.39 -0.66
C ASP A 48 15.06 -0.27 0.74
N VAL A 49 15.05 0.53 1.82
CA VAL A 49 14.83 0.09 3.20
C VAL A 49 13.34 0.01 3.57
N VAL A 50 12.45 0.65 2.79
CA VAL A 50 11.01 0.68 3.07
C VAL A 50 10.35 -0.67 2.79
N ASP A 51 10.79 -1.39 1.77
CA ASP A 51 10.27 -2.73 1.45
C ASP A 51 10.59 -3.75 2.56
N GLU A 52 11.78 -3.67 3.17
CA GLU A 52 12.14 -4.50 4.34
C GLU A 52 11.24 -4.18 5.55
N ILE A 53 10.74 -2.94 5.66
CA ILE A 53 9.82 -2.55 6.73
C ILE A 53 8.44 -3.16 6.47
N PHE A 54 7.92 -3.11 5.24
CA PHE A 54 6.63 -3.70 4.88
C PHE A 54 6.65 -5.24 4.97
N ASP A 55 7.73 -5.89 4.52
CA ASP A 55 7.93 -7.34 4.68
C ASP A 55 8.01 -7.79 6.15
N SER A 56 8.34 -6.87 7.06
CA SER A 56 8.40 -7.13 8.50
C SER A 56 7.08 -6.84 9.24
N LEU A 57 6.06 -6.30 8.57
CA LEU A 57 4.76 -6.05 9.19
C LEU A 57 4.04 -7.39 9.43
N GLY A 58 3.94 -7.77 10.70
CA GLY A 58 3.15 -8.91 11.15
C GLY A 58 1.70 -8.54 11.47
N VAL A 59 0.95 -9.52 11.96
CA VAL A 59 -0.42 -9.35 12.49
C VAL A 59 -0.44 -8.90 13.96
N ASP A 60 0.73 -8.73 14.58
CA ASP A 60 0.88 -8.17 15.92
C ASP A 60 0.75 -6.63 15.90
N PRO A 61 -0.17 -6.03 16.68
CA PRO A 61 -0.39 -4.59 16.66
C PRO A 61 0.85 -3.75 17.03
N ALA A 62 1.72 -4.25 17.91
CA ALA A 62 2.92 -3.51 18.31
C ALA A 62 4.01 -3.54 17.23
N GLU A 63 4.13 -4.65 16.50
CA GLU A 63 4.98 -4.75 15.32
C GLU A 63 4.47 -3.84 14.19
N THR A 64 3.16 -3.86 13.93
CA THR A 64 2.50 -2.97 12.96
C THR A 64 2.68 -1.50 13.30
N GLU A 65 2.46 -1.11 14.55
CA GLU A 65 2.70 0.25 15.05
C GLU A 65 4.16 0.68 14.80
N SER A 66 5.12 -0.16 15.17
CA SER A 66 6.53 0.18 15.01
C SER A 66 6.93 0.27 13.54
N GLY A 67 6.38 -0.56 12.66
CA GLY A 67 6.69 -0.52 11.23
C GLY A 67 6.08 0.71 10.57
N LEU A 68 4.78 0.96 10.79
CA LEU A 68 4.08 2.12 10.22
C LEU A 68 4.65 3.46 10.71
N LYS A 69 5.16 3.55 11.94
CA LYS A 69 5.87 4.77 12.40
C LYS A 69 7.15 5.04 11.62
N ARG A 70 7.88 3.99 11.21
CA ARG A 70 9.08 4.17 10.36
C ARG A 70 8.69 4.59 8.96
N VAL A 71 7.62 4.02 8.41
CA VAL A 71 7.03 4.45 7.13
C VAL A 71 6.58 5.91 7.22
N GLU A 72 5.90 6.30 8.30
CA GLU A 72 5.46 7.68 8.54
C GLU A 72 6.64 8.66 8.55
N GLU A 73 7.72 8.32 9.25
CA GLU A 73 8.94 9.14 9.27
C GLU A 73 9.58 9.29 7.89
N PHE A 74 9.62 8.20 7.11
CA PHE A 74 10.13 8.23 5.74
C PHE A 74 9.24 9.08 4.83
N VAL A 75 7.94 8.87 4.87
CA VAL A 75 6.94 9.56 4.06
C VAL A 75 6.89 11.06 4.36
N LYS A 76 7.07 11.47 5.61
CA LYS A 76 7.14 12.91 5.96
C LYS A 76 8.35 13.63 5.36
N ARG A 77 9.40 12.90 4.96
CA ARG A 77 10.58 13.47 4.30
C ARG A 77 10.37 13.66 2.80
N LEU A 78 9.54 12.84 2.16
CA LEU A 78 9.28 12.83 0.71
C LEU A 78 9.06 14.24 0.13
N PRO A 79 8.14 15.07 0.65
CA PRO A 79 7.89 16.40 0.08
C PRO A 79 9.07 17.39 0.22
N ASN A 80 9.92 17.19 1.24
CA ASN A 80 11.06 18.06 1.53
C ASN A 80 12.29 17.67 0.70
N GLU A 81 12.45 16.39 0.38
CA GLU A 81 13.54 15.87 -0.44
C GLU A 81 13.23 15.96 -1.94
N ALA A 82 11.95 16.01 -2.30
CA ALA A 82 11.49 16.13 -3.67
C ALA A 82 11.88 17.50 -4.27
N PRO A 83 12.44 17.52 -5.48
CA PRO A 83 12.71 18.75 -6.21
C PRO A 83 11.41 19.42 -6.68
N PRO A 84 11.43 20.73 -6.95
CA PRO A 84 10.23 21.50 -7.27
C PRO A 84 9.35 20.94 -8.39
N GLU A 85 9.95 20.21 -9.34
CA GLU A 85 9.28 19.58 -10.48
C GLU A 85 8.33 18.45 -10.08
N ILE A 86 8.60 17.73 -8.97
CA ILE A 86 7.79 16.61 -8.47
C ILE A 86 7.34 16.79 -7.01
N ALA A 87 7.54 17.97 -6.43
CA ALA A 87 7.21 18.22 -5.02
C ALA A 87 5.72 18.10 -4.72
N GLU A 88 4.85 18.50 -5.65
CA GLU A 88 3.41 18.31 -5.53
C GLU A 88 3.04 16.82 -5.57
N ASP A 89 3.64 16.07 -6.50
CA ASP A 89 3.43 14.62 -6.63
C ASP A 89 3.92 13.88 -5.36
N ALA A 90 5.08 14.25 -4.84
CA ALA A 90 5.63 13.69 -3.61
C ALA A 90 4.74 14.02 -2.39
N THR A 91 4.08 15.17 -2.39
CA THR A 91 3.07 15.52 -1.39
C THR A 91 1.83 14.64 -1.54
N THR A 92 1.34 14.42 -2.76
CA THR A 92 0.20 13.53 -3.03
C THR A 92 0.47 12.10 -2.54
N ILE A 93 1.65 11.55 -2.83
CA ILE A 93 2.05 10.23 -2.33
C ILE A 93 2.13 10.23 -0.80
N ALA A 94 2.68 11.28 -0.20
CA ALA A 94 2.80 11.36 1.24
C ALA A 94 1.45 11.47 1.96
N ASP A 95 0.52 12.24 1.41
CA ASP A 95 -0.85 12.36 1.91
C ASP A 95 -1.60 11.01 1.79
N GLY A 96 -1.43 10.29 0.68
CA GLY A 96 -2.01 8.96 0.50
C GLY A 96 -1.50 7.93 1.52
N ALA A 97 -0.19 7.88 1.74
CA ALA A 97 0.37 7.01 2.77
C ALA A 97 -0.04 7.44 4.19
N GLN A 98 -0.24 8.73 4.45
CA GLN A 98 -0.78 9.20 5.73
C GLN A 98 -2.22 8.73 5.96
N LEU A 99 -3.08 8.67 4.93
CA LEU A 99 -4.42 8.08 5.06
C LEU A 99 -4.37 6.63 5.54
N LEU A 100 -3.43 5.84 5.00
CA LEU A 100 -3.22 4.46 5.44
C LEU A 100 -2.76 4.40 6.90
N ILE A 101 -1.76 5.20 7.27
CA ILE A 101 -1.24 5.27 8.65
C ILE A 101 -2.34 5.69 9.63
N ASP A 102 -3.14 6.69 9.27
CA ASP A 102 -4.24 7.20 10.09
C ASP A 102 -5.36 6.16 10.27
N ALA A 103 -5.64 5.36 9.23
CA ALA A 103 -6.59 4.25 9.30
C ALA A 103 -6.15 3.19 10.34
N PHE A 104 -4.89 2.77 10.29
CA PHE A 104 -4.34 1.84 11.28
C PHE A 104 -4.25 2.45 12.67
N ALA A 105 -3.80 3.71 12.79
CA ALA A 105 -3.71 4.38 14.08
C ALA A 105 -5.09 4.55 14.75
N SER A 106 -6.15 4.78 13.96
CA SER A 106 -7.53 4.86 14.45
C SER A 106 -8.08 3.53 14.96
N ALA A 107 -7.49 2.43 14.50
CA ALA A 107 -7.80 1.06 14.90
C ALA A 107 -6.81 0.50 15.92
N ASP A 108 -6.04 1.35 16.61
CA ASP A 108 -4.99 0.93 17.56
C ASP A 108 -3.99 -0.07 16.94
N PHE A 109 -3.75 0.05 15.63
CA PHE A 109 -2.90 -0.81 14.80
C PHE A 109 -3.37 -2.27 14.68
N ASP A 110 -4.62 -2.55 15.04
CA ASP A 110 -5.28 -3.82 14.71
C ASP A 110 -5.71 -3.81 13.24
N ILE A 111 -5.14 -4.74 12.46
CA ILE A 111 -5.44 -4.88 11.02
C ILE A 111 -6.91 -5.21 10.79
N ALA A 112 -7.53 -5.98 11.70
CA ALA A 112 -8.91 -6.41 11.53
C ALA A 112 -9.92 -5.26 11.64
N ASP A 113 -9.54 -4.21 12.37
CA ASP A 113 -10.40 -3.08 12.70
C ASP A 113 -10.01 -1.81 11.91
N ALA A 114 -8.94 -1.86 11.10
CA ALA A 114 -8.54 -0.76 10.23
C ALA A 114 -9.57 -0.54 9.10
N ASP A 115 -10.07 0.70 8.99
CA ASP A 115 -10.99 1.10 7.92
C ASP A 115 -10.20 1.51 6.67
N LEU A 116 -10.18 0.63 5.67
CA LEU A 116 -9.50 0.83 4.40
C LEU A 116 -10.45 1.24 3.26
N SER A 117 -11.67 1.67 3.57
CA SER A 117 -12.67 2.05 2.57
C SER A 117 -12.24 3.17 1.63
N PHE A 118 -11.32 4.04 2.08
CA PHE A 118 -10.72 5.08 1.25
C PHE A 118 -9.96 4.51 0.03
N MET A 119 -9.47 3.26 0.10
CA MET A 119 -8.77 2.61 -1.01
C MET A 119 -9.71 2.31 -2.20
N SER A 120 -11.02 2.34 -1.98
CA SER A 120 -12.01 2.19 -3.05
C SER A 120 -12.39 3.52 -3.72
N ASP A 121 -11.79 4.63 -3.30
CA ASP A 121 -11.96 5.92 -3.94
C ASP A 121 -11.14 5.98 -5.24
N SER A 122 -11.84 5.81 -6.37
CA SER A 122 -11.24 5.82 -7.70
C SER A 122 -10.56 7.14 -8.07
N GLU A 123 -10.97 8.27 -7.49
CA GLU A 123 -10.31 9.56 -7.75
C GLU A 123 -8.99 9.62 -6.98
N LEU A 124 -8.97 9.14 -5.73
CA LEU A 124 -7.74 9.03 -4.94
C LEU A 124 -6.73 8.07 -5.59
N GLU A 125 -7.18 6.87 -5.98
CA GLU A 125 -6.35 5.87 -6.67
C GLU A 125 -5.71 6.47 -7.92
N ALA A 126 -6.52 7.06 -8.81
CA ALA A 126 -6.01 7.67 -10.05
C ALA A 126 -5.03 8.83 -9.79
N ASN A 127 -5.22 9.59 -8.72
CA ASN A 127 -4.31 10.67 -8.35
C ASN A 127 -2.97 10.14 -7.82
N LEU A 128 -2.99 9.10 -6.98
CA LEU A 128 -1.78 8.46 -6.45
C LEU A 128 -0.97 7.79 -7.58
N ASP A 129 -1.64 7.05 -8.46
CA ASP A 129 -1.01 6.40 -9.62
C ASP A 129 -0.34 7.43 -10.53
N ALA A 130 -1.07 8.50 -10.89
CA ALA A 130 -0.53 9.51 -11.78
C ALA A 130 0.64 10.28 -11.14
N ALA A 131 0.62 10.51 -9.82
CA ALA A 131 1.73 11.10 -9.08
C ALA A 131 2.94 10.16 -9.06
N GLY A 132 2.72 8.87 -8.80
CA GLY A 132 3.74 7.82 -8.82
C GLY A 132 4.44 7.72 -10.18
N GLU A 133 3.68 7.68 -11.28
CA GLU A 133 4.22 7.67 -12.64
C GLU A 133 5.10 8.89 -12.94
N ARG A 134 4.70 10.08 -12.50
CA ARG A 134 5.49 11.31 -12.72
C ARG A 134 6.78 11.32 -11.92
N ILE A 135 6.72 10.87 -10.67
CA ILE A 135 7.90 10.70 -9.81
C ILE A 135 8.85 9.67 -10.43
N ASP A 136 8.33 8.54 -10.91
CA ASP A 136 9.13 7.48 -11.52
C ASP A 136 9.84 7.97 -12.78
N VAL A 137 9.11 8.60 -13.70
CA VAL A 137 9.68 9.17 -14.93
C VAL A 137 10.79 10.18 -14.63
N TYR A 138 10.58 11.04 -13.63
CA TYR A 138 11.61 11.99 -13.18
C TYR A 138 12.84 11.28 -12.62
N THR A 139 12.62 10.31 -11.72
CA THR A 139 13.69 9.55 -11.05
C THR A 139 14.50 8.74 -12.05
N GLN A 140 13.84 8.11 -13.02
CA GLN A 140 14.48 7.36 -14.10
C GLN A 140 15.33 8.28 -15.01
N SER A 141 14.89 9.51 -15.23
CA SER A 141 15.62 10.51 -16.03
C SER A 141 16.85 11.07 -15.30
N GLU A 142 16.70 11.45 -14.03
CA GLU A 142 17.74 12.15 -13.26
C GLU A 142 18.69 11.20 -12.52
N CYS A 143 18.14 10.15 -11.92
CA CYS A 143 18.88 9.19 -11.09
C CYS A 143 19.27 7.92 -11.86
N GLY A 144 18.65 7.68 -13.01
CA GLY A 144 18.93 6.49 -13.85
C GLY A 144 18.31 5.20 -13.33
N ARG A 145 17.37 5.28 -12.38
CA ARG A 145 16.62 4.15 -11.80
C ARG A 145 15.16 4.56 -11.55
N PRO A 146 14.20 3.61 -11.49
CA PRO A 146 12.84 3.92 -11.06
C PRO A 146 12.78 4.35 -9.58
N PHE A 147 11.66 4.95 -9.19
CA PHE A 147 11.30 5.22 -7.80
C PHE A 147 10.68 3.95 -7.20
N GLY A 148 11.46 3.19 -6.43
CA GLY A 148 11.08 1.85 -5.93
C GLY A 148 11.94 0.74 -6.55
N GLU A 149 11.48 -0.51 -6.46
CA GLU A 149 12.18 -1.70 -6.94
C GLU A 149 12.60 -1.60 -8.42
N ASP A 150 13.74 -2.24 -8.72
CA ASP A 150 14.20 -2.57 -10.07
C ASP A 150 13.10 -3.36 -10.80
N ASP A 151 12.57 -2.81 -11.89
CA ASP A 151 11.69 -3.48 -12.87
C ASP A 151 12.35 -4.69 -13.56
N SER A 152 12.75 -5.68 -12.77
CA SER A 152 12.91 -7.06 -13.17
C SER A 152 11.68 -7.87 -12.75
N ALA A 153 10.50 -7.24 -12.69
CA ALA A 153 9.22 -7.92 -12.65
C ALA A 153 8.25 -7.21 -13.59
N GLY A 154 8.29 -7.60 -14.87
CA GLY A 154 7.10 -7.48 -15.70
C GLY A 154 6.01 -8.32 -15.07
N SER A 155 5.18 -7.68 -14.25
CA SER A 155 3.94 -8.23 -13.73
C SER A 155 2.83 -7.50 -14.46
N ASP A 156 2.40 -8.06 -15.59
CA ASP A 156 0.99 -8.00 -15.94
C ASP A 156 0.27 -8.85 -14.86
N PRO A 157 -0.52 -8.29 -13.93
CA PRO A 157 -1.61 -9.07 -13.41
C PRO A 157 -2.65 -9.11 -14.52
N ASP A 158 -2.61 -10.18 -15.32
CA ASP A 158 -3.74 -10.55 -16.19
C ASP A 158 -4.96 -10.67 -15.27
N PRO A 159 -6.00 -9.81 -15.37
CA PRO A 159 -7.17 -9.86 -14.49
C PRO A 159 -8.12 -11.00 -14.88
N SER A 160 -7.60 -12.07 -15.49
CA SER A 160 -8.34 -13.25 -15.91
C SER A 160 -8.12 -14.42 -14.94
N GLU A 161 -8.34 -14.20 -13.64
CA GLU A 161 -8.65 -15.32 -12.74
C GLU A 161 -10.18 -15.49 -12.69
N ASP A 162 -10.62 -16.48 -13.45
CA ASP A 162 -11.98 -16.98 -13.56
C ASP A 162 -12.38 -17.72 -12.26
N GLY A 163 -13.35 -17.17 -11.54
CA GLY A 163 -14.43 -17.95 -10.92
C GLY A 163 -14.14 -18.72 -9.62
N GLY A 164 -14.18 -18.01 -8.49
CA GLY A 164 -14.42 -18.60 -7.17
C GLY A 164 -14.95 -17.53 -6.22
N SER A 165 -16.23 -17.59 -5.88
CA SER A 165 -16.85 -16.69 -4.89
C SER A 165 -16.45 -17.14 -3.47
N ASP A 166 -15.17 -17.00 -3.13
CA ASP A 166 -14.61 -17.35 -1.83
C ASP A 166 -14.09 -16.09 -1.13
N SER A 167 -15.01 -15.20 -0.74
CA SER A 167 -14.78 -14.12 0.25
C SER A 167 -13.42 -13.41 0.20
N ASP A 168 -13.11 -12.77 -0.93
CA ASP A 168 -12.02 -11.80 -0.97
C ASP A 168 -12.39 -10.57 -0.13
N PHE A 169 -11.44 -10.07 0.64
CA PHE A 169 -11.58 -8.81 1.36
C PHE A 169 -11.89 -7.69 0.36
N ASP A 170 -13.04 -7.03 0.53
CA ASP A 170 -13.43 -5.85 -0.24
C ASP A 170 -13.15 -4.61 0.62
N PRO A 171 -12.17 -3.77 0.31
CA PRO A 171 -11.91 -2.55 1.08
C PRO A 171 -13.16 -1.65 1.16
N ALA A 172 -14.05 -1.66 0.16
CA ALA A 172 -15.30 -0.90 0.19
C ALA A 172 -16.31 -1.44 1.23
N GLY A 173 -16.13 -2.69 1.66
CA GLY A 173 -16.94 -3.39 2.64
C GLY A 173 -16.72 -2.96 4.09
N GLY A 174 -15.81 -1.99 4.33
CA GLY A 174 -15.44 -1.52 5.67
C GLY A 174 -14.32 -2.35 6.28
N THR A 175 -14.32 -2.50 7.60
CA THR A 175 -13.27 -3.26 8.29
C THR A 175 -13.34 -4.76 7.95
N LEU A 176 -12.23 -5.49 8.14
CA LEU A 176 -12.25 -6.96 8.04
C LEU A 176 -13.29 -7.56 9.00
N ARG A 177 -13.45 -6.94 10.17
CA ARG A 177 -14.46 -7.31 11.17
C ARG A 177 -15.89 -7.18 10.64
N ASP A 178 -16.21 -6.08 9.97
CA ASP A 178 -17.53 -5.84 9.37
C ASP A 178 -17.83 -6.86 8.27
N GLN A 179 -16.83 -7.18 7.46
CA GLN A 179 -16.95 -8.16 6.39
C GLN A 179 -17.10 -9.58 6.92
N LEU A 180 -16.41 -9.92 8.01
CA LEU A 180 -16.59 -11.18 8.71
C LEU A 180 -18.01 -11.33 9.26
N ILE A 181 -18.57 -10.25 9.84
CA ILE A 181 -19.97 -10.23 10.29
C ILE A 181 -20.91 -10.48 9.11
N ALA A 182 -20.74 -9.77 8.00
CA ALA A 182 -21.57 -9.93 6.82
C ALA A 182 -21.49 -11.37 6.24
N GLN A 183 -20.30 -11.98 6.29
CA GLN A 183 -20.11 -13.37 5.89
C GLN A 183 -20.88 -14.32 6.81
N PHE A 184 -20.79 -14.16 8.13
CA PHE A 184 -21.52 -15.01 9.08
C PHE A 184 -23.04 -14.87 8.94
N GLU A 185 -23.54 -13.66 8.70
CA GLU A 185 -24.96 -13.45 8.40
C GLU A 185 -25.38 -14.14 7.10
N SER A 186 -24.52 -14.12 6.07
CA SER A 186 -24.79 -14.75 4.78
C SER A 186 -24.96 -16.27 4.87
N ILE A 187 -24.24 -16.92 5.81
CA ILE A 187 -24.36 -18.36 6.07
C ILE A 187 -25.50 -18.70 7.04
N GLY A 188 -26.26 -17.70 7.52
CA GLY A 188 -27.48 -17.89 8.29
C GLY A 188 -27.38 -17.67 9.81
N LEU A 189 -26.25 -17.12 10.29
CA LEU A 189 -26.17 -16.63 11.66
C LEU A 189 -26.98 -15.34 11.82
N THR A 190 -27.45 -15.09 13.04
CA THR A 190 -28.06 -13.81 13.38
C THR A 190 -26.99 -12.72 13.52
N ASN A 191 -27.40 -11.46 13.44
CA ASN A 191 -26.50 -10.32 13.68
C ASN A 191 -25.85 -10.39 15.07
N GLU A 192 -26.58 -10.86 16.08
CA GLU A 192 -26.11 -10.96 17.47
C GLU A 192 -25.05 -12.06 17.63
N GLU A 193 -25.26 -13.21 16.99
CA GLU A 193 -24.27 -14.31 16.90
C GLU A 193 -23.01 -13.86 16.13
N SER A 194 -23.20 -13.26 14.96
CA SER A 194 -22.11 -12.82 14.07
C SER A 194 -21.25 -11.74 14.71
N SER A 195 -21.87 -10.74 15.33
CA SER A 195 -21.17 -9.67 16.05
C SER A 195 -20.41 -10.20 17.26
N CYS A 196 -20.96 -11.20 17.96
CA CYS A 196 -20.27 -11.84 19.08
C CYS A 196 -19.01 -12.58 18.62
N ILE A 197 -19.11 -13.39 17.56
CA ILE A 197 -17.96 -14.14 17.05
C ILE A 197 -16.89 -13.17 16.60
N ALA A 198 -17.27 -12.18 15.78
CA ALA A 198 -16.34 -11.18 15.28
C ALA A 198 -15.63 -10.48 16.43
N ALA A 199 -16.33 -10.05 17.49
CA ALA A 199 -15.72 -9.36 18.62
C ALA A 199 -14.76 -10.22 19.48
N ASN A 200 -14.93 -11.55 19.49
CA ASN A 200 -14.10 -12.45 20.31
C ASN A 200 -13.05 -13.20 19.50
N LEU A 201 -13.07 -13.10 18.16
CA LEU A 201 -12.03 -13.66 17.32
C LEU A 201 -10.79 -12.77 17.39
N ASP A 202 -9.72 -13.29 17.98
CA ASP A 202 -8.43 -12.62 18.04
C ASP A 202 -7.56 -13.03 16.85
N PHE A 203 -7.42 -12.15 15.86
CA PHE A 203 -6.59 -12.39 14.68
C PHE A 203 -5.09 -12.36 14.97
N SER A 204 -4.69 -11.84 16.13
CA SER A 204 -3.32 -11.91 16.61
C SER A 204 -2.97 -13.28 17.23
N ASP A 205 -3.97 -14.11 17.55
CA ASP A 205 -3.75 -15.46 18.08
C ASP A 205 -3.21 -16.40 16.98
N PRO A 206 -2.01 -17.01 17.16
CA PRO A 206 -1.46 -17.98 16.22
C PRO A 206 -2.37 -19.18 15.95
N ALA A 207 -3.21 -19.57 16.91
CA ALA A 207 -4.17 -20.65 16.73
C ALA A 207 -5.24 -20.27 15.70
N VAL A 208 -5.79 -19.05 15.79
CA VAL A 208 -6.74 -18.50 14.82
C VAL A 208 -6.08 -18.37 13.44
N GLN A 209 -4.85 -17.86 13.38
CA GLN A 209 -4.09 -17.72 12.12
C GLN A 209 -3.80 -19.07 11.45
N SER A 210 -3.52 -20.11 12.24
CA SER A 210 -3.28 -21.45 11.72
C SER A 210 -4.55 -22.18 11.27
N GLY A 211 -5.73 -21.58 11.48
CA GLY A 211 -7.02 -22.20 11.23
C GLY A 211 -7.34 -23.31 12.22
N ASP A 212 -6.88 -23.19 13.48
CA ASP A 212 -7.21 -24.16 14.51
C ASP A 212 -8.71 -24.13 14.80
N VAL A 213 -9.38 -25.15 14.29
CA VAL A 213 -10.82 -25.34 14.43
C VAL A 213 -11.24 -25.39 15.91
N ALA A 214 -10.38 -25.88 16.82
CA ALA A 214 -10.71 -25.90 18.25
C ALA A 214 -10.77 -24.49 18.83
N ALA A 215 -9.80 -23.62 18.50
CA ALA A 215 -9.80 -22.23 18.93
C ALA A 215 -11.01 -21.46 18.39
N MET A 216 -11.37 -21.71 17.12
CA MET A 216 -12.57 -21.11 16.53
C MET A 216 -13.85 -21.63 17.21
N LEU A 217 -13.97 -22.95 17.43
CA LEU A 217 -15.13 -23.57 18.08
C LEU A 217 -15.34 -23.10 19.53
N ASP A 218 -14.26 -22.79 20.25
CA ASP A 218 -14.35 -22.19 21.59
C ASP A 218 -15.04 -20.82 21.52
N VAL A 219 -14.70 -19.98 20.54
CA VAL A 219 -15.37 -18.68 20.31
C VAL A 219 -16.87 -18.86 19.98
N PHE A 220 -17.21 -19.82 19.11
CA PHE A 220 -18.62 -20.14 18.84
C PHE A 220 -19.37 -20.56 20.11
N GLY A 221 -18.73 -21.36 20.97
CA GLY A 221 -19.27 -21.78 22.26
C GLY A 221 -19.50 -20.61 23.22
N GLU A 222 -18.56 -19.67 23.30
CA GLU A 222 -18.68 -18.45 24.11
C GLU A 222 -19.84 -17.56 23.62
N CYS A 223 -20.09 -17.53 22.32
CA CYS A 223 -21.21 -16.83 21.71
C CYS A 223 -22.55 -17.58 21.77
N GLY A 224 -22.60 -18.72 22.47
CA GLY A 224 -23.84 -19.49 22.66
C GLY A 224 -24.26 -20.32 21.44
N ILE A 225 -23.36 -20.49 20.47
CA ILE A 225 -23.60 -21.23 19.23
C ILE A 225 -23.15 -22.68 19.45
N GLY A 226 -24.12 -23.54 19.78
CA GLY A 226 -23.86 -24.96 20.00
C GLY A 226 -23.53 -25.71 18.70
N LEU A 227 -22.90 -26.88 18.83
CA LEU A 227 -22.58 -27.76 17.69
C LEU A 227 -23.81 -28.15 16.86
N ASP A 228 -24.98 -28.29 17.49
CA ASP A 228 -26.23 -28.58 16.78
C ASP A 228 -26.63 -27.43 15.84
N ARG A 229 -26.43 -26.18 16.28
CA ARG A 229 -26.68 -24.98 15.47
C ARG A 229 -25.70 -24.89 14.31
N LEU A 230 -24.43 -25.20 14.54
CA LEU A 230 -23.41 -25.27 13.47
C LEU A 230 -23.74 -26.37 12.45
N ALA A 231 -24.23 -27.53 12.91
CA ALA A 231 -24.65 -28.62 12.04
C ALA A 231 -25.87 -28.26 11.17
N GLU A 232 -26.80 -27.44 11.68
CA GLU A 232 -27.94 -26.90 10.90
C GLU A 232 -27.50 -25.90 9.83
N LEU A 233 -26.43 -25.14 10.07
CA LEU A 233 -25.90 -24.15 9.13
C LEU A 233 -25.07 -24.79 8.00
N GLY A 234 -24.47 -25.96 8.26
CA GLY A 234 -23.66 -26.71 7.28
C GLY A 234 -24.42 -27.70 6.40
N SER A 235 -25.76 -27.78 6.50
CA SER A 235 -26.63 -28.74 5.80
C SER A 235 -27.47 -28.10 4.70
#